data_AF-A0A7J5FJ05-F1
#
_entry.id   AF-A0A7J5FJ05-F1
#
_cell.length_a   1.000
_cell.length_b   1.000
_cell.length_c   1.000
_cell.angle_alpha   90.00
_cell.angle_beta   90.00
_cell.angle_gamma   90.00
#
_symmetry.space_group_name_H-M   'P 1'
#
loop_
_entity.id
_entity.type
_entity.pdbx_description
1 polymer ?
#
loop_
_entity_poly.entity_id
_entity_poly.type
_entity_poly.pdbx_seq_one_letter_code
_entity_poly.pdbx_strand_id
1 'polypeptide(L)'
;MIYCAIIAFFLCFVFIFYISRHTWATLAFHAGVNIGIICKALGHSSIKVTETYLKPFENEKVDIANDELIISVVAHNGEKEVA
;
A
#
# COMPACT_ATOMS: atom_id res chain seq x y z
N MET A 1 31.93 -12.62 -25.19
CA MET A 1 31.39 -13.38 -24.03
C MET A 1 31.57 -12.64 -22.71
N ILE A 2 32.78 -12.13 -22.37
CA ILE A 2 33.05 -11.36 -21.14
C ILE A 2 32.17 -10.10 -21.00
N TYR A 3 32.01 -9.29 -22.05
CA TYR A 3 31.15 -8.09 -21.98
C TYR A 3 29.69 -8.41 -21.69
N CYS A 4 29.13 -9.49 -22.26
CA CYS A 4 27.76 -9.90 -21.95
C CYS A 4 27.60 -10.34 -20.50
N ALA A 5 28.58 -11.03 -19.92
CA ALA A 5 28.55 -11.45 -18.52
C ALA A 5 28.60 -10.25 -17.57
N ILE A 6 29.44 -9.25 -17.88
CA ILE A 6 29.54 -8.00 -17.11
C ILE A 6 28.20 -7.24 -17.17
N ILE A 7 27.63 -7.07 -18.37
CA ILE A 7 26.33 -6.40 -18.55
C ILE A 7 25.22 -7.14 -17.78
N ALA A 8 25.18 -8.47 -17.85
CA ALA A 8 24.20 -9.29 -17.14
C ALA A 8 24.32 -9.15 -15.61
N PHE A 9 25.55 -9.10 -15.08
CA PHE A 9 25.80 -8.90 -13.66
C PHE A 9 25.25 -7.56 -13.15
N PHE A 10 25.54 -6.47 -13.86
CA PHE A 10 25.04 -5.15 -13.49
C PHE A 10 23.52 -5.02 -13.64
N LEU A 11 22.95 -5.58 -14.71
CA LEU A 11 21.49 -5.60 -14.88
C LEU A 11 20.80 -6.38 -13.76
N CYS A 12 21.33 -7.54 -13.38
CA CYS A 12 20.76 -8.36 -12.31
C CYS A 12 20.66 -7.57 -11.00
N PHE A 13 21.72 -6.85 -10.63
CA PHE A 13 21.73 -5.99 -9.46
C PHE A 13 20.62 -4.91 -9.55
N VAL A 14 20.55 -4.18 -10.67
CA VAL A 14 19.53 -3.13 -10.88
C VAL A 14 18.11 -3.68 -10.75
N PHE A 15 17.83 -4.84 -11.35
CA PHE A 15 16.51 -5.48 -11.27
C PHE A 15 16.15 -5.91 -9.84
N ILE A 16 17.10 -6.45 -9.07
CA ILE A 16 16.87 -6.87 -7.69
C ILE A 16 16.46 -5.69 -6.80
N PHE A 17 17.15 -4.55 -6.88
CA PHE A 17 16.78 -3.35 -6.10
C PHE A 17 15.45 -2.77 -6.54
N TYR A 18 15.19 -2.74 -7.85
CA TYR A 18 13.92 -2.26 -8.38
C TYR A 18 12.76 -3.08 -7.81
N ILE A 19 12.82 -4.41 -7.95
CA ILE A 19 11.77 -5.31 -7.46
C ILE A 19 11.61 -5.16 -5.95
N SER A 20 12.70 -5.21 -5.19
CA SER A 20 12.66 -5.12 -3.72
C SER A 20 12.01 -3.84 -3.22
N ARG A 21 12.33 -2.69 -3.84
CA ARG A 21 11.72 -1.40 -3.51
C ARG A 21 10.22 -1.40 -3.78
N HIS A 22 9.80 -1.94 -4.92
CA HIS A 22 8.38 -2.04 -5.28
C HIS A 22 7.63 -2.99 -4.35
N THR A 23 8.20 -4.16 -4.03
CA THR A 23 7.64 -5.11 -3.06
C THR A 23 7.44 -4.48 -1.69
N TRP A 24 8.45 -3.75 -1.17
CA TRP A 24 8.32 -3.07 0.11
C TRP A 24 7.18 -2.04 0.12
N ALA A 25 7.08 -1.21 -0.93
CA ALA A 25 6.03 -0.20 -1.03
C ALA A 25 4.63 -0.81 -1.02
N THR A 26 4.43 -1.90 -1.77
CA THR A 26 3.17 -2.65 -1.81
C THR A 26 2.84 -3.24 -0.43
N LEU A 27 3.79 -3.91 0.23
CA LEU A 27 3.56 -4.48 1.55
C LEU A 27 3.26 -3.43 2.62
N ALA A 28 4.00 -2.32 2.63
CA ALA A 28 3.76 -1.21 3.55
C ALA A 28 2.36 -0.62 3.35
N PHE A 29 1.93 -0.48 2.10
CA PHE A 29 0.58 -0.02 1.79
C PHE A 29 -0.51 -0.99 2.26
N HIS A 30 -0.35 -2.30 2.01
CA HIS A 30 -1.30 -3.31 2.50
C HIS A 30 -1.33 -3.43 4.04
N ALA A 31 -0.22 -3.12 4.70
CA ALA A 31 -0.11 -3.03 6.15
C ALA A 31 -0.74 -1.75 6.75
N GLY A 32 -1.30 -0.86 5.91
CA GLY A 32 -1.96 0.36 6.36
C GLY A 32 -1.01 1.53 6.66
N VAL A 33 0.25 1.47 6.23
CA VAL A 33 1.18 2.59 6.36
C VAL A 33 0.69 3.76 5.51
N ASN A 34 0.68 4.96 6.09
CA ASN A 34 0.26 6.18 5.39
C ASN A 34 1.09 6.38 4.11
N ILE A 35 0.40 6.63 2.99
CA ILE A 35 1.03 6.82 1.67
C ILE A 35 2.06 7.96 1.64
N GLY A 36 1.91 8.99 2.47
CA GLY A 36 2.90 10.06 2.62
C GLY A 36 4.23 9.56 3.20
N ILE A 37 4.20 8.59 4.12
CA ILE A 37 5.40 7.96 4.69
C ILE A 37 6.07 7.09 3.63
N ILE A 38 5.28 6.30 2.90
CA ILE A 38 5.78 5.46 1.79
C ILE A 38 6.42 6.35 0.71
N CYS A 39 5.76 7.44 0.30
CA CYS A 39 6.25 8.40 -0.67
C CYS A 39 7.60 9.02 -0.25
N LYS A 40 7.72 9.41 1.03
CA LYS A 40 8.95 9.97 1.60
C LYS A 40 10.07 8.92 1.65
N ALA A 41 9.75 7.68 2.02
CA ALA A 41 10.71 6.57 2.07
C ALA A 41 11.24 6.19 0.67
N LEU A 42 10.40 6.32 -0.36
CA LEU A 42 10.80 6.10 -1.75
C LEU A 42 11.54 7.29 -2.38
N GLY A 43 11.59 8.44 -1.70
CA GLY A 43 12.20 9.66 -2.22
C GLY A 43 11.43 10.28 -3.39
N HIS A 44 10.13 9.98 -3.51
CA HIS A 44 9.29 10.54 -4.58
C HIS A 44 8.96 12.01 -4.29
N SER A 45 9.09 12.86 -5.32
CA SER A 45 8.80 14.29 -5.22
C SER A 45 7.31 14.62 -5.06
N SER A 46 6.42 13.65 -5.29
CA SER A 46 4.97 13.81 -5.16
C SER A 46 4.28 12.50 -4.80
N ILE A 47 3.26 12.60 -3.94
CA ILE A 47 2.39 11.49 -3.53
C ILE A 47 1.67 10.87 -4.73
N LYS A 48 1.33 11.68 -5.75
CA LYS A 48 0.61 11.24 -6.96
C LYS A 48 1.35 10.17 -7.76
N VAL A 49 2.70 10.21 -7.72
CA VAL A 49 3.56 9.18 -8.32
C VAL A 49 3.40 7.87 -7.56
N THR A 50 3.37 7.93 -6.22
CA THR A 50 3.19 6.77 -5.34
C THR A 50 1.78 6.18 -5.42
N GLU A 51 0.75 7.01 -5.57
CA GLU A 51 -0.65 6.59 -5.77
C GLU A 51 -0.84 5.76 -7.05
N THR A 52 -0.10 6.07 -8.12
CA THR A 52 -0.20 5.31 -9.38
C THR A 52 0.37 3.89 -9.23
N TYR A 53 1.32 3.68 -8.32
CA TYR A 53 1.95 2.37 -8.08
C TYR A 53 1.19 1.49 -7.10
N LEU A 54 0.24 2.07 -6.37
CA LEU A 54 -0.49 1.37 -5.33
C LEU A 54 -1.90 1.12 -5.85
N LYS A 55 -2.21 -0.14 -6.16
CA LYS A 55 -3.58 -0.56 -6.48
C LYS A 55 -4.48 -0.03 -5.35
N PRO A 56 -5.54 0.73 -5.64
CA PRO A 56 -6.41 1.28 -4.60
C PRO A 56 -6.91 0.16 -3.68
N PHE A 57 -7.15 0.51 -2.41
CA PHE A 57 -7.73 -0.39 -1.39
C PHE A 57 -8.80 -1.26 -2.05
N GLU A 58 -8.63 -2.58 -1.99
CA GLU A 58 -9.70 -3.48 -2.42
C GLU A 58 -10.92 -3.12 -1.59
N ASN A 59 -12.02 -2.81 -2.29
CA ASN A 59 -13.26 -2.27 -1.71
C ASN A 59 -13.70 -3.02 -0.45
N GLU A 60 -13.36 -4.32 -0.37
CA GLU A 60 -13.52 -5.19 0.79
C GLU A 60 -13.09 -4.56 2.12
N LYS A 61 -11.93 -3.89 2.21
CA LYS A 61 -11.51 -3.24 3.48
C LYS A 61 -12.34 -2.00 3.81
N VAL A 62 -12.83 -1.29 2.80
CA VAL A 62 -13.73 -0.14 2.98
C VAL A 62 -15.11 -0.64 3.41
N ASP A 63 -15.56 -1.74 2.82
CA ASP A 63 -16.83 -2.39 3.14
C ASP A 63 -16.82 -2.87 4.59
N ILE A 64 -15.75 -3.56 5.05
CA ILE A 64 -15.59 -4.00 6.44
C ILE A 64 -15.64 -2.81 7.41
N ALA A 65 -14.92 -1.73 7.12
CA ALA A 65 -14.89 -0.55 8.00
C ALA A 65 -16.26 0.14 8.08
N ASN A 66 -17.00 0.19 6.96
CA ASN A 66 -18.36 0.70 6.94
C ASN A 66 -19.32 -0.20 7.71
N ASP A 67 -19.21 -1.52 7.55
CA ASP A 67 -20.03 -2.50 8.27
C ASP A 67 -19.83 -2.38 9.79
N GLU A 68 -18.58 -2.28 10.27
CA GLU A 68 -18.28 -2.05 11.68
C GLU A 68 -18.91 -0.75 12.22
N LEU A 69 -18.82 0.34 11.45
CA LEU A 69 -19.41 1.62 11.81
C LEU A 69 -20.94 1.51 11.91
N ILE A 70 -21.59 0.94 10.89
CA ILE A 70 -23.05 0.75 10.86
C ILE A 70 -23.50 -0.10 12.05
N ILE A 71 -22.81 -1.22 12.34
CA ILE A 71 -23.10 -2.08 13.49
C ILE A 71 -23.03 -1.28 14.80
N SER A 72 -21.97 -0.48 14.98
CA SER A 72 -21.80 0.35 16.19
C SER A 72 -22.92 1.38 16.38
N VAL A 73 -23.38 2.00 15.29
CA VAL A 73 -24.46 3.00 15.32
C VAL A 73 -25.81 2.35 15.60
N VAL A 74 -26.10 1.21 14.96
CA VAL A 74 -27.36 0.48 15.15
C VAL A 74 -27.47 -0.07 16.56
N ALA A 75 -26.38 -0.63 17.10
CA ALA A 75 -26.34 -1.12 18.48
C ALA A 75 -26.63 0.00 19.50
N HIS A 76 -26.05 1.18 19.32
CA HIS A 76 -26.30 2.32 20.20
C HIS A 76 -27.69 2.96 20.04
N ASN A 77 -28.32 2.88 18.87
CA ASN A 77 -29.71 3.34 18.71
C ASN A 77 -30.71 2.40 19.39
N GLY A 78 -30.44 1.10 19.42
CA GLY A 78 -31.27 0.12 20.13
C GLY A 78 -31.27 0.33 21.65
N GLU A 79 -30.16 0.77 22.24
CA GLU A 79 -30.09 1.07 23.69
C GLU A 79 -30.89 2.33 24.08
N LYS A 80 -31.09 3.28 23.14
CA LYS A 80 -31.84 4.53 23.39
C LYS A 80 -33.35 4.39 23.25
N GLU A 81 -33.84 3.38 22.53
CA GLU A 81 -35.29 3.12 22.41
C GLU A 81 -35.85 2.28 23.57
N VAL A 82 -34.99 1.62 24.35
CA VAL A 82 -35.39 0.70 25.43
C VAL A 82 -35.27 1.35 26.84
N ALA A 83 -34.73 2.58 26.92
CA ALA A 83 -34.67 3.41 28.13
C ALA A 83 -35.77 4.48 28.15
#